data_AF-A0A3D5RUY7-F1
#
_entry.id   AF-A0A3D5RUY7-F1
#
_cell.length_a   1.000
_cell.length_b   1.000
_cell.length_c   1.000
_cell.angle_alpha   90.00
_cell.angle_beta   90.00
_cell.angle_gamma   90.00
#
_symmetry.space_group_name_H-M   'P 1'
#
loop_
_entity.id
_entity.type
_entity.pdbx_description
1 polymer ?
#
loop_
_entity_poly.entity_id
_entity_poly.type
_entity_poly.pdbx_seq_one_letter_code
_entity_poly.pdbx_strand_id
1 'polypeptide(L)'
;DTLAAITTAGEMYNEPWLSARDTALFLMMYGCGLRIGEVLSLTCGDAPNSDTLNVIGKGQKERIVPVLPVVREAIDQYRKLCPFSSESNAPLFVGKRGKA
;
A
#
# COMPACT_ATOMS: atom_id res chain seq x y z
N ASP A 1 -11.89 -2.03 -18.54
CA ASP A 1 -10.46 -1.72 -18.57
C ASP A 1 -10.00 -1.47 -17.13
N THR A 2 -8.99 -2.23 -16.67
CA THR A 2 -8.51 -2.18 -15.28
C THR A 2 -7.87 -0.83 -14.96
N LEU A 3 -7.22 -0.20 -15.94
CA LEU A 3 -6.61 1.12 -15.76
C LEU A 3 -7.69 2.18 -15.49
N ALA A 4 -8.77 2.15 -16.29
CA ALA A 4 -9.91 3.05 -16.14
C ALA A 4 -10.59 2.91 -14.76
N ALA A 5 -10.74 1.69 -14.24
CA ALA A 5 -11.32 1.46 -12.92
C ALA A 5 -10.47 2.06 -11.79
N ILE A 6 -9.14 2.00 -11.91
CA ILE A 6 -8.20 2.61 -10.95
C ILE A 6 -8.27 4.14 -11.04
N THR A 7 -8.31 4.70 -12.26
CA THR A 7 -8.42 6.15 -12.47
C THR A 7 -9.73 6.71 -11.90
N THR A 8 -10.88 6.11 -12.22
CA THR A 8 -12.19 6.56 -11.71
C THR A 8 -12.28 6.47 -10.19
N ALA A 9 -11.72 5.42 -9.58
CA ALA A 9 -11.67 5.33 -8.12
C ALA A 9 -10.85 6.48 -7.50
N GLY A 10 -9.79 6.92 -8.20
CA GLY A 10 -8.97 8.05 -7.78
C GLY A 10 -9.62 9.42 -7.91
N GLU A 11 -10.69 9.56 -8.69
CA GLU A 11 -11.43 10.83 -8.87
C GLU A 11 -12.55 11.00 -7.84
N MET A 12 -12.88 9.99 -7.04
CA MET A 12 -13.99 10.04 -6.06
C MET A 12 -13.65 10.78 -4.76
N TYR A 13 -12.39 11.09 -4.51
CA TYR A 13 -11.94 11.66 -3.24
C TYR A 13 -11.55 13.13 -3.39
N ASN A 14 -12.16 14.00 -2.57
CA ASN A 14 -11.71 15.39 -2.41
C ASN A 14 -10.32 15.49 -1.74
N GLU A 15 -9.81 14.39 -1.19
CA GLU A 15 -8.49 14.30 -0.60
C GLU A 15 -7.58 13.39 -1.48
N PRO A 16 -6.63 13.97 -2.25
CA PRO A 16 -5.81 13.21 -3.22
C PRO A 16 -5.04 12.01 -2.64
N TRP A 17 -4.72 12.06 -1.35
CA TRP A 17 -4.00 10.99 -0.67
C TRP A 17 -4.85 9.72 -0.49
N LEU A 18 -6.18 9.82 -0.44
CA LEU A 18 -7.08 8.64 -0.36
C LEU A 18 -7.05 7.86 -1.68
N SER A 19 -7.07 8.57 -2.80
CA SER A 19 -6.92 8.00 -4.15
C SER A 19 -5.59 7.28 -4.31
N ALA A 20 -4.50 7.92 -3.86
CA ALA A 20 -3.17 7.32 -3.88
C ALA A 20 -3.08 6.10 -2.95
N ARG A 21 -3.72 6.15 -1.76
CA ARG A 21 -3.81 5.03 -0.82
C ARG A 21 -4.46 3.83 -1.49
N ASP A 22 -5.63 4.02 -2.09
CA ASP A 22 -6.39 2.92 -2.70
C ASP A 22 -5.66 2.33 -3.91
N THR A 23 -5.02 3.19 -4.71
CA THR A 23 -4.14 2.75 -5.81
C THR A 23 -3.00 1.88 -5.30
N ALA A 24 -2.28 2.32 -4.26
CA ALA A 24 -1.18 1.56 -3.65
C ALA A 24 -1.65 0.25 -3.00
N LEU A 25 -2.81 0.26 -2.32
CA LEU A 25 -3.43 -0.95 -1.76
C LEU A 25 -3.74 -1.98 -2.85
N PHE A 26 -4.40 -1.56 -3.94
CA PHE A 26 -4.72 -2.46 -5.04
C PHE A 26 -3.47 -2.99 -5.73
N LEU A 27 -2.47 -2.15 -5.96
CA LEU A 27 -1.20 -2.59 -6.56
C LEU A 27 -0.43 -3.57 -5.67
N MET A 28 -0.48 -3.41 -4.34
CA MET A 28 0.09 -4.40 -3.41
C MET A 28 -0.65 -5.74 -3.46
N MET A 29 -1.98 -5.70 -3.55
CA MET A 29 -2.78 -6.93 -3.62
C MET A 29 -2.61 -7.66 -4.97
N TYR A 30 -2.73 -6.95 -6.08
CA TYR A 30 -2.69 -7.55 -7.41
C TYR A 30 -1.27 -7.72 -7.96
N GLY A 31 -0.37 -6.76 -7.71
CA GLY A 31 1.01 -6.77 -8.19
C GLY A 31 1.92 -7.67 -7.38
N CYS A 32 1.73 -7.75 -6.06
CA CYS A 32 2.57 -8.55 -5.16
C CYS A 32 1.84 -9.79 -4.60
N GLY A 33 0.54 -9.95 -4.86
CA GLY A 33 -0.25 -11.11 -4.43
C GLY A 33 -0.53 -11.15 -2.92
N LEU A 34 -0.53 -9.99 -2.25
CA LEU A 34 -0.85 -9.92 -0.82
C LEU A 34 -2.36 -9.99 -0.59
N ARG A 35 -2.76 -10.62 0.52
CA ARG A 35 -4.13 -10.49 1.03
C ARG A 35 -4.31 -9.14 1.72
N ILE A 36 -5.53 -8.60 1.72
CA ILE A 36 -5.82 -7.31 2.36
C ILE A 36 -5.33 -7.25 3.83
N GLY A 37 -5.49 -8.32 4.60
CA GLY A 37 -5.00 -8.37 5.97
C GLY A 37 -3.47 -8.31 6.10
N GLU A 38 -2.73 -8.88 5.13
CA GLU A 38 -1.26 -8.78 5.08
C GLU A 38 -0.86 -7.33 4.77
N VAL A 39 -1.53 -6.68 3.81
CA VAL A 39 -1.26 -5.28 3.44
C VAL A 39 -1.55 -4.32 4.60
N LEU A 40 -2.67 -4.49 5.29
CA LEU A 40 -3.05 -3.64 6.43
C LEU A 40 -2.17 -3.85 7.68
N SER A 41 -1.42 -4.96 7.75
CA SER A 41 -0.45 -5.19 8.83
C SER A 41 0.91 -4.54 8.62
N LEU A 42 1.19 -4.03 7.42
CA LEU A 42 2.47 -3.39 7.11
C LEU A 42 2.63 -2.08 7.88
N THR A 43 3.82 -1.86 8.40
CA THR A 43 4.26 -0.59 8.97
C THR A 43 4.99 0.26 7.92
N CYS A 44 5.18 1.54 8.20
CA CYS A 44 5.99 2.42 7.34
C CYS A 44 7.44 1.92 7.18
N GLY A 45 7.97 1.18 8.16
CA GLY A 45 9.27 0.53 8.08
C GLY A 45 9.31 -0.69 7.15
N ASP A 46 8.16 -1.32 6.91
CA ASP A 46 8.00 -2.45 5.98
C ASP A 46 7.77 -1.98 4.53
N ALA A 47 7.70 -0.67 4.28
CA ALA A 47 7.53 -0.14 2.94
C ALA A 47 8.66 -0.65 2.02
N PRO A 48 8.34 -1.26 0.87
CA PRO A 48 9.32 -1.95 0.05
C PRO A 48 10.35 -0.96 -0.52
N ASN A 49 11.59 -1.08 -0.04
CA ASN A 49 12.75 -0.32 -0.50
C ASN A 49 13.63 -1.10 -1.49
N SER A 50 13.21 -2.32 -1.86
CA SER A 50 13.92 -3.22 -2.78
C SER A 50 12.94 -3.82 -3.80
N ASP A 51 13.46 -4.66 -4.70
CA ASP A 51 12.66 -5.46 -5.64
C ASP A 51 11.94 -6.64 -4.98
N THR A 52 12.04 -6.75 -3.65
CA THR A 52 11.39 -7.81 -2.87
C THR A 52 10.80 -7.28 -1.57
N LEU A 53 9.80 -8.00 -1.04
CA LEU A 53 9.18 -7.74 0.25
C LEU A 53 9.04 -9.05 1.03
N ASN A 54 9.40 -9.02 2.31
CA ASN A 54 9.15 -10.12 3.24
C ASN A 54 7.71 -10.01 3.77
N VAL A 55 6.93 -11.07 3.63
CA VAL A 55 5.51 -11.11 4.05
C VAL A 55 5.29 -12.26 5.00
N ILE A 56 4.66 -11.99 6.13
CA ILE A 56 4.22 -13.00 7.09
C ILE A 56 2.81 -13.46 6.71
N GLY A 57 2.71 -14.71 6.23
CA GLY A 57 1.45 -15.32 5.83
C GLY A 57 0.79 -16.17 6.94
N LYS A 58 -0.22 -16.93 6.53
CA LYS A 58 -0.94 -17.85 7.42
C LYS A 58 0.02 -18.83 8.11
N GLY A 59 -0.13 -18.98 9.42
CA GLY A 59 0.70 -19.86 10.24
C GLY A 59 2.08 -19.29 10.57
N GLN A 60 2.24 -17.95 10.55
CA GLN A 60 3.50 -17.26 10.84
C GLN A 60 4.64 -17.68 9.91
N LYS A 61 4.30 -18.07 8.67
CA LYS A 61 5.29 -18.45 7.65
C LYS A 61 5.69 -17.23 6.85
N GLU A 62 6.97 -16.96 6.80
CA GLU A 62 7.55 -15.91 5.96
C GLU A 62 7.68 -16.39 4.52
N ARG A 63 7.45 -15.47 3.58
CA ARG A 63 7.77 -15.64 2.17
C ARG A 63 8.30 -14.34 1.61
N ILE A 64 9.13 -14.44 0.59
CA ILE A 64 9.60 -13.30 -0.19
C ILE A 64 8.70 -13.18 -1.42
N VAL A 65 8.17 -11.97 -1.66
CA VAL A 65 7.42 -11.65 -2.88
C VAL A 65 8.17 -10.60 -3.70
N PRO A 66 8.16 -10.70 -5.04
CA PRO A 66 8.71 -9.64 -5.88
C PRO A 66 7.84 -8.38 -5.77
N VAL A 67 8.48 -7.22 -5.83
CA VAL A 67 7.82 -5.91 -5.84
C VAL A 67 8.11 -5.23 -7.17
N LEU A 68 7.05 -5.01 -7.95
CA LEU A 68 7.16 -4.32 -9.23
C LEU A 68 7.46 -2.82 -9.02
N PRO A 69 8.20 -2.15 -9.91
CA PRO A 69 8.49 -0.72 -9.79
C PRO A 69 7.25 0.16 -9.59
N VAL A 70 6.17 -0.12 -10.34
CA VAL A 70 4.88 0.59 -10.22
C VAL A 70 4.26 0.52 -8.83
N VAL A 71 4.50 -0.57 -8.09
CA VAL A 71 4.00 -0.73 -6.72
C VAL A 71 4.76 0.20 -5.77
N ARG A 72 6.09 0.29 -5.91
CA ARG A 72 6.90 1.22 -5.11
C ARG A 72 6.54 2.67 -5.41
N GLU A 73 6.43 3.03 -6.67
CA GLU A 73 6.05 4.38 -7.10
C GLU A 73 4.69 4.80 -6.51
N ALA A 74 3.70 3.89 -6.51
CA ALA A 74 2.40 4.16 -5.92
C ALA A 74 2.47 4.33 -4.40
N ILE A 75 3.26 3.50 -3.70
CA ILE A 75 3.46 3.62 -2.25
C ILE A 75 4.16 4.95 -1.91
N ASP A 76 5.21 5.32 -2.65
CA ASP A 76 5.94 6.57 -2.44
C ASP A 76 5.05 7.79 -2.69
N GLN A 77 4.23 7.75 -3.75
CA GLN A 77 3.25 8.79 -4.03
C GLN A 77 2.21 8.91 -2.91
N TYR A 78 1.69 7.79 -2.43
CA TYR A 78 0.76 7.79 -1.29
C TYR A 78 1.43 8.36 -0.03
N ARG A 79 2.64 7.92 0.32
CA ARG A 79 3.38 8.40 1.49
C ARG A 79 3.68 9.90 1.41
N LYS A 80 3.97 10.41 0.21
CA LYS A 80 4.20 11.84 -0.03
C LYS A 80 2.94 12.69 0.19
N LEU A 81 1.76 12.15 -0.12
CA LEU A 81 0.48 12.87 0.01
C LEU A 81 -0.20 12.66 1.38
N CYS A 82 0.09 11.55 2.06
CA CYS A 82 -0.56 11.17 3.32
C CYS A 82 -0.22 12.18 4.43
N PRO A 83 -1.20 12.77 5.13
CA PRO A 83 -0.96 13.76 6.18
C PRO A 83 -0.64 13.14 7.55
N PHE A 84 -0.62 11.81 7.66
CA PHE A 84 -0.42 11.09 8.93
C PHE A 84 1.04 10.68 9.12
N SER A 85 1.36 10.20 10.34
CA SER A 85 2.73 9.86 10.74
C SER A 85 3.43 8.91 9.76
N SER A 86 4.68 9.22 9.46
CA SER A 86 5.59 8.38 8.68
C SER A 86 6.64 7.69 9.56
N GLU A 87 6.42 7.62 10.87
CA GLU A 87 7.29 6.89 11.80
C GLU A 87 7.35 5.41 11.42
N SER A 88 8.51 4.79 11.57
CA SER A 88 8.76 3.40 11.13
C SER A 88 7.72 2.39 11.65
N ASN A 89 7.24 2.55 12.89
CA ASN A 89 6.30 1.61 13.52
C ASN A 89 4.82 2.01 13.30
N ALA A 90 4.54 3.14 12.66
CA ALA A 90 3.18 3.53 12.31
C ALA A 90 2.64 2.63 11.19
N PRO A 91 1.32 2.39 11.13
CA PRO A 91 0.72 1.66 10.01
C PRO A 91 1.04 2.34 8.69
N LEU A 92 1.43 1.56 7.67
CA LEU A 92 1.69 2.08 6.34
C LEU A 92 0.39 2.66 5.75
N PHE A 93 -0.71 1.91 5.84
CA PHE A 93 -2.00 2.31 5.32
C PHE A 93 -2.94 2.74 6.45
N VAL A 94 -3.55 3.91 6.31
CA VAL A 94 -4.52 4.45 7.28
C VAL A 94 -5.82 4.90 6.63
N GLY A 95 -6.90 4.78 7.37
CA GLY A 95 -8.21 5.36 7.06
C GLY A 95 -8.23 6.88 7.17
N LYS A 96 -9.32 7.51 6.72
CA LYS A 96 -9.53 8.98 6.79
C LYS A 96 -9.34 9.60 8.19
N ARG A 97 -9.47 8.79 9.24
CA ARG A 97 -9.28 9.18 10.66
C ARG A 97 -7.85 8.92 11.19
N GLY A 98 -6.91 8.52 10.35
CA GLY A 98 -5.52 8.24 10.75
C GLY A 98 -5.33 6.94 11.53
N LYS A 99 -6.27 5.99 11.42
CA LYS A 99 -6.21 4.67 12.06
C LYS A 99 -6.09 3.59 11.00
N ALA A 100 -5.38 2.50 11.31
CA ALA A 100 -5.40 1.28 10.51
C ALA A 100 -6.83 0.74 10.34
#